data_AF-A0A2E3CNT6-F1
#
_entry.id   AF-A0A2E3CNT6-F1
#
_cell.length_a   1.000
_cell.length_b   1.000
_cell.length_c   1.000
_cell.angle_alpha   90.00
_cell.angle_beta   90.00
_cell.angle_gamma   90.00
#
_symmetry.space_group_name_H-M   'P 1'
#
loop_
_entity.id
_entity.type
_entity.pdbx_description
1 polymer ?
#
loop_
_entity_poly.entity_id
_entity_poly.type
_entity_poly.pdbx_seq_one_letter_code
_entity_poly.pdbx_strand_id
1 'polypeptide(L)'
;MGDSRSTLVHDVRNQLSAMLMLISLLEKVELTSDIHVRLSTSAAELRTVLAEPDLASGTHHDLDTVLDAFLEVLTDVEKTQLPEEFVSLRADVVARIPMTSALWASLTQL
;
A
#
# COMPACT_ATOMS: atom_id res chain seq x y z
N MET A 1 1.42 -18.11 -20.35
CA MET A 1 0.64 -17.78 -19.14
C MET A 1 1.53 -17.52 -17.92
N GLY A 2 2.67 -18.22 -17.73
CA GLY A 2 3.61 -17.94 -16.64
C GLY A 2 4.30 -16.57 -16.68
N ASP A 3 4.74 -16.12 -17.87
CA ASP A 3 5.48 -14.84 -17.99
C ASP A 3 4.63 -13.62 -17.64
N SER A 4 3.36 -13.58 -18.04
CA SER A 4 2.45 -12.48 -17.71
C SER A 4 2.14 -12.40 -16.22
N ARG A 5 2.01 -13.55 -15.54
CA ARG A 5 1.81 -13.61 -14.08
C ARG A 5 3.06 -13.18 -13.32
N SER A 6 4.25 -13.62 -13.77
CA SER A 6 5.52 -13.23 -13.16
C SER A 6 5.77 -11.72 -13.27
N THR A 7 5.50 -11.12 -14.43
CA THR A 7 5.60 -9.66 -14.61
C THR A 7 4.61 -8.92 -13.72
N LEU A 8 3.37 -9.39 -13.62
CA LEU A 8 2.37 -8.74 -12.77
C LEU A 8 2.72 -8.82 -11.27
N VAL A 9 3.21 -9.97 -10.78
CA VAL A 9 3.70 -10.12 -9.40
C VAL A 9 4.83 -9.14 -9.12
N HIS A 10 5.75 -8.97 -10.08
CA HIS A 10 6.83 -8.00 -9.97
C HIS A 10 6.30 -6.56 -9.90
N ASP A 11 5.36 -6.20 -10.77
CA ASP A 11 4.78 -4.84 -10.81
C ASP A 11 4.00 -4.52 -9.53
N VAL A 12 3.24 -5.48 -9.00
CA VAL A 12 2.57 -5.36 -7.70
C VAL A 12 3.60 -5.16 -6.58
N ARG A 13 4.65 -5.98 -6.50
CA ARG A 13 5.71 -5.83 -5.48
C ARG A 13 6.39 -4.47 -5.56
N ASN A 14 6.70 -4.02 -6.77
CA ASN A 14 7.34 -2.73 -6.99
C ASN A 14 6.43 -1.58 -6.52
N GLN A 15 5.14 -1.65 -6.86
CA GLN A 15 4.17 -0.65 -6.43
C GLN A 15 3.99 -0.62 -4.91
N LEU A 16 3.81 -1.78 -4.27
CA LEU A 16 3.70 -1.88 -2.81
C LEU A 16 4.96 -1.39 -2.09
N SER A 17 6.14 -1.66 -2.66
CA SER A 17 7.42 -1.14 -2.14
C SER A 17 7.49 0.38 -2.21
N ALA A 18 7.05 0.98 -3.31
CA ALA A 18 6.98 2.44 -3.44
C ALA A 18 6.00 3.05 -2.43
N MET A 19 4.85 2.40 -2.19
CA MET A 19 3.88 2.82 -1.19
C MET A 19 4.45 2.77 0.23
N LEU A 20 5.18 1.71 0.59
CA LEU A 20 5.86 1.61 1.89
C LEU A 20 6.93 2.69 2.09
N MET A 21 7.63 3.08 1.03
CA MET A 21 8.59 4.18 1.08
C MET A 21 7.89 5.51 1.40
N LEU A 22 6.77 5.80 0.72
CA LEU A 22 5.97 7.01 0.98
C LEU A 22 5.44 7.04 2.41
N ILE A 23 5.03 5.89 2.93
CA ILE A 23 4.59 5.77 4.32
C ILE A 23 5.72 6.02 5.30
N SER A 24 6.91 5.47 5.03
CA SER A 24 8.08 5.71 5.87
C SER A 24 8.47 7.20 5.90
N LEU A 25 8.05 7.98 4.90
CA LEU A 25 8.15 9.45 4.91
C LEU A 25 7.02 10.08 5.73
N LEU A 26 5.77 9.62 5.55
CA LEU A 26 4.62 10.09 6.31
C LEU A 26 4.73 9.81 7.82
N GLU A 27 5.31 8.69 8.23
CA GLU A 27 5.57 8.35 9.65
C GLU A 27 6.52 9.35 10.32
N LYS A 28 7.35 10.07 9.54
CA LYS A 28 8.25 11.11 10.05
C LYS A 28 7.57 12.48 10.16
N VAL A 29 6.35 12.61 9.65
CA VAL A 29 5.53 13.82 9.74
C VAL A 29 4.70 13.74 11.02
N GLU A 30 4.37 14.89 11.61
CA GLU A 30 3.44 15.01 12.74
C GLU A 30 1.99 14.68 12.33
N LEU A 31 1.76 13.42 11.92
CA LEU A 31 0.42 12.86 11.78
C LEU A 31 -0.27 12.80 13.15
N THR A 32 -1.60 12.83 13.15
CA THR A 32 -2.35 12.54 14.37
C THR A 32 -1.99 11.14 14.88
N SER A 33 -1.94 10.97 16.21
CA SER A 33 -1.53 9.71 16.85
C SER A 33 -2.28 8.49 16.30
N ASP A 34 -3.56 8.66 16.02
CA ASP A 34 -4.44 7.57 15.58
C ASP A 34 -4.13 7.14 14.15
N ILE A 35 -3.85 8.09 13.25
CA ILE A 35 -3.46 7.79 11.87
C ILE A 35 -2.05 7.21 11.85
N HIS A 36 -1.14 7.74 12.65
CA HIS A 36 0.21 7.21 12.76
C HIS A 36 0.22 5.74 13.20
N VAL A 37 -0.53 5.39 14.24
CA VAL A 37 -0.63 4.00 14.73
C VAL A 37 -1.23 3.07 13.68
N ARG A 38 -2.33 3.48 13.03
CA ARG A 38 -2.96 2.68 11.96
C ARG A 38 -2.03 2.51 10.77
N LEU A 39 -1.36 3.58 10.34
CA LEU A 39 -0.42 3.56 9.22
C LEU A 39 0.77 2.65 9.49
N SER A 40 1.33 2.71 10.70
CA SER A 40 2.46 1.86 11.08
C SER A 40 2.06 0.39 11.18
N THR A 41 0.87 0.11 11.70
CA THR A 41 0.30 -1.24 11.77
C THR A 41 0.10 -1.83 10.37
N SER A 42 -0.62 -1.12 9.49
CA SER A 42 -0.86 -1.58 8.12
C SER A 42 0.43 -1.68 7.31
N ALA A 43 1.42 -0.82 7.56
CA ALA A 43 2.74 -0.93 6.93
C ALA A 43 3.54 -2.14 7.42
N ALA A 44 3.39 -2.56 8.68
CA ALA A 44 4.02 -3.77 9.19
C ALA A 44 3.40 -5.02 8.55
N GLU A 45 2.06 -5.06 8.45
CA GLU A 45 1.33 -6.13 7.79
C GLU A 45 1.71 -6.23 6.29
N LEU A 46 1.77 -5.10 5.60
CA LEU A 46 2.16 -5.08 4.19
C LEU A 46 3.63 -5.52 3.97
N ARG A 47 4.54 -5.28 4.92
CA ARG A 47 5.90 -5.82 4.86
C ARG A 47 5.91 -7.35 4.97
N THR A 48 5.03 -7.92 5.78
CA THR A 48 4.84 -9.39 5.86
C THR A 48 4.37 -9.93 4.51
N VAL A 49 3.39 -9.26 3.88
CA VAL A 49 2.90 -9.61 2.53
C VAL A 49 4.04 -9.61 1.50
N LEU A 50 4.87 -8.57 1.48
CA LEU A 50 6.01 -8.50 0.56
C LEU A 50 7.09 -9.55 0.80
N ALA A 51 7.21 -10.05 2.03
CA ALA A 51 8.14 -11.11 2.39
C ALA A 51 7.64 -12.49 1.94
N GLU A 52 6.36 -12.63 1.56
CA GLU A 52 5.83 -13.89 1.05
C GLU A 52 6.44 -14.23 -0.32
N PRO A 53 6.97 -15.45 -0.50
CA PRO A 53 7.64 -15.85 -1.73
C PRO A 53 6.68 -15.89 -2.91
N ASP A 54 5.41 -16.22 -2.66
CA ASP A 54 4.38 -16.33 -3.68
C ASP A 54 3.10 -15.60 -3.24
N LEU A 55 3.06 -14.31 -3.58
CA LEU A 55 1.90 -13.44 -3.46
C LEU A 55 0.64 -13.97 -4.15
N ALA A 56 0.81 -14.93 -5.07
CA ALA A 56 -0.26 -15.50 -5.85
C ALA A 56 -0.68 -16.90 -5.34
N SER A 57 -0.07 -17.41 -4.24
CA SER A 57 -0.45 -18.70 -3.62
C SER A 57 -0.92 -18.60 -2.17
N GLY A 58 -0.61 -17.49 -1.47
CA GLY A 58 -1.10 -17.25 -0.12
C GLY A 58 -2.62 -17.12 -0.11
N THR A 59 -3.28 -17.62 0.93
CA THR A 59 -4.72 -17.48 1.16
C THR A 59 -5.14 -16.02 0.97
N HIS A 60 -5.74 -15.71 -0.19
CA HIS A 60 -5.95 -14.33 -0.66
C HIS A 60 -6.76 -13.49 0.33
N HIS A 61 -7.57 -14.14 1.17
CA HIS A 61 -8.37 -13.46 2.19
C HIS A 61 -7.54 -12.61 3.17
N ASP A 62 -6.37 -13.11 3.60
CA ASP A 62 -5.53 -12.36 4.53
C ASP A 62 -4.81 -11.21 3.81
N LEU A 63 -4.40 -11.43 2.55
CA LEU A 63 -3.70 -10.42 1.75
C LEU A 63 -4.64 -9.30 1.27
N ASP A 64 -5.85 -9.65 0.85
CA ASP A 64 -6.91 -8.70 0.49
C ASP A 64 -7.28 -7.85 1.70
N THR A 65 -7.42 -8.46 2.88
CA THR A 65 -7.71 -7.73 4.13
C THR A 65 -6.61 -6.75 4.48
N VAL A 66 -5.34 -7.16 4.38
CA VAL A 66 -4.19 -6.28 4.65
C VAL A 66 -4.14 -5.13 3.65
N LEU A 67 -4.38 -5.39 2.36
CA LEU A 67 -4.37 -4.33 1.35
C LEU A 67 -5.55 -3.37 1.52
N ASP A 68 -6.75 -3.87 1.79
CA ASP A 68 -7.93 -3.04 2.00
C ASP A 68 -7.75 -2.13 3.22
N ALA A 69 -7.28 -2.68 4.35
CA ALA A 69 -6.96 -1.91 5.54
C ALA A 69 -5.90 -0.84 5.24
N PHE A 70 -4.87 -1.20 4.47
CA PHE A 70 -3.83 -0.28 4.05
C PHE A 70 -4.36 0.87 3.19
N LEU A 71 -5.18 0.57 2.18
CA LEU A 71 -5.79 1.58 1.31
C LEU A 71 -6.73 2.49 2.08
N GLU A 72 -7.51 1.95 3.02
CA GLU A 72 -8.40 2.73 3.90
C GLU A 72 -7.61 3.76 4.71
N VAL A 73 -6.47 3.36 5.31
CA VAL A 73 -5.63 4.28 6.07
C VAL A 73 -5.06 5.38 5.18
N LEU A 74 -4.70 5.08 3.92
CA LEU A 74 -4.22 6.09 2.98
C LEU A 74 -5.31 7.06 2.53
N THR A 75 -6.56 6.59 2.39
CA THR A 75 -7.72 7.47 2.18
C THR A 75 -7.98 8.37 3.40
N ASP A 76 -7.65 7.93 4.61
CA ASP A 76 -7.73 8.82 5.79
C ASP A 76 -6.59 9.84 5.81
N VAL A 77 -5.41 9.50 5.30
CA VAL A 77 -4.31 10.46 5.07
C VAL A 77 -4.70 11.53 4.04
N GLU A 78 -5.45 11.17 2.98
CA GLU A 78 -6.01 12.14 2.02
C GLU A 78 -6.86 13.21 2.71
N LYS A 79 -7.70 12.80 3.66
CA LYS A 79 -8.62 13.69 4.40
C LYS A 79 -7.91 14.50 5.50
N THR A 80 -6.68 14.14 5.85
CA THR A 80 -5.92 14.78 6.90
C THR A 80 -5.29 16.08 6.40
N GLN A 81 -5.40 17.14 7.19
CA GLN A 81 -4.63 18.35 6.95
C GLN A 81 -3.17 18.08 7.30
N LEU A 82 -2.32 18.02 6.28
CA LEU A 82 -0.87 18.00 6.44
C LEU A 82 -0.32 19.43 6.34
N PRO A 83 0.85 19.70 6.95
CA PRO A 83 1.61 20.92 6.70
C PRO A 83 1.86 21.14 5.19
N GLU A 84 2.01 22.40 4.77
CA GLU A 84 2.13 22.78 3.35
C GLU A 84 3.28 22.06 2.63
N GLU A 85 4.39 21.84 3.33
CA GLU A 85 5.56 21.13 2.82
C GLU A 85 5.31 19.64 2.49
N PHE A 86 4.21 19.06 2.98
CA PHE A 86 3.83 17.66 2.75
C PHE A 86 2.62 17.51 1.82
N VAL A 87 2.11 18.60 1.23
CA VAL A 87 0.99 18.56 0.27
C VAL A 87 1.35 17.72 -0.96
N SER A 88 2.58 17.84 -1.46
CA SER A 88 3.07 17.02 -2.58
C SER A 88 3.14 15.54 -2.21
N LEU A 89 3.58 15.22 -0.99
CA LEU A 89 3.64 13.83 -0.50
C LEU A 89 2.23 13.22 -0.41
N ARG A 90 1.24 13.99 0.07
CA ARG A 90 -0.16 13.56 0.07
C ARG A 90 -0.69 13.32 -1.35
N ALA A 91 -0.38 14.22 -2.29
CA ALA A 91 -0.80 14.07 -3.68
C ALA A 91 -0.22 12.81 -4.32
N ASP A 92 1.06 12.51 -4.05
CA ASP A 92 1.72 11.29 -4.54
C ASP A 92 1.08 10.01 -3.99
N VAL A 93 0.70 10.02 -2.71
CA VAL A 93 -0.03 8.91 -2.08
C VAL A 93 -1.39 8.72 -2.73
N VAL A 94 -2.18 9.79 -2.87
CA VAL A 94 -3.52 9.74 -3.46
C VAL A 94 -3.47 9.24 -4.90
N ALA A 95 -2.50 9.70 -5.71
CA ALA A 95 -2.33 9.26 -7.09
C ALA A 95 -2.03 7.76 -7.22
N ARG A 96 -1.42 7.15 -6.20
CA ARG A 96 -1.01 5.74 -6.23
C ARG A 96 -2.05 4.77 -5.69
N ILE A 97 -3.05 5.23 -4.93
CA ILE A 97 -4.18 4.42 -4.46
C ILE A 97 -4.85 3.67 -5.64
N PRO A 98 -5.39 4.35 -6.68
CA PRO A 98 -6.12 3.65 -7.74
C PRO A 98 -5.23 2.72 -8.57
N MET A 99 -3.96 3.09 -8.77
CA MET A 99 -2.99 2.25 -9.47
C MET A 99 -2.70 0.95 -8.70
N THR A 100 -2.54 1.05 -7.38
CA THR A 100 -2.29 -0.12 -6.51
C THR A 100 -3.49 -1.04 -6.47
N SER A 101 -4.70 -0.50 -6.31
CA SER A 101 -5.94 -1.29 -6.35
C SER A 101 -6.14 -2.01 -7.68
N ALA A 102 -5.86 -1.35 -8.81
CA ALA A 102 -6.02 -1.96 -10.13
C ALA A 102 -5.00 -3.10 -10.40
N LEU A 103 -3.74 -2.91 -10.00
CA LEU A 103 -2.71 -3.93 -10.12
C LEU A 103 -3.01 -5.15 -9.23
N TRP A 104 -3.51 -4.90 -8.02
CA TRP A 104 -3.90 -5.97 -7.10
C TRP A 104 -5.10 -6.76 -7.61
N ALA A 105 -6.16 -6.08 -8.05
CA ALA A 105 -7.33 -6.74 -8.64
C ALA A 105 -6.96 -7.58 -9.87
N SER A 106 -6.00 -7.12 -10.68
CA SER A 106 -5.48 -7.89 -11.81
C SER A 106 -4.77 -9.17 -11.35
N LEU A 107 -4.09 -9.14 -10.21
CA LEU A 107 -3.36 -10.29 -9.66
C LEU A 107 -4.29 -11.34 -9.07
N THR A 108 -5.35 -10.92 -8.36
CA THR A 108 -6.31 -11.82 -7.69
C THR A 108 -7.35 -12.42 -8.64
N GLN A 109 -7.50 -11.86 -9.84
CA GLN A 109 -8.39 -12.39 -10.89
C GLN A 109 -7.73 -13.44 -11.83
N LEU A 110 -6.43 -13.74 -11.64
CA LEU A 110 -5.62 -14.65 -12.48
C LEU A 110 -5.57 -16.09 -11.97
#